data_AF-A0A2N5Z6A2-F1
#
_entry.id   AF-A0A2N5Z6A2-F1
#
_cell.length_a   1.000
_cell.length_b   1.000
_cell.length_c   1.000
_cell.angle_alpha   90.00
_cell.angle_beta   90.00
_cell.angle_gamma   90.00
#
_symmetry.space_group_name_H-M   'P 1'
#
loop_
_entity.id
_entity.type
_entity.pdbx_description
1 polymer ?
#
loop_
_entity_poly.entity_id
_entity_poly.type
_entity_poly.pdbx_seq_one_letter_code
_entity_poly.pdbx_strand_id
1 'polypeptide(L)'
;MITASWSQAQLSEKGEPISSYPKNDNLLSKNVPYITAEATNLDALKAEDAVRDLTKSAPWRFGENIEVSYNMENSGIWETLPNGTRVWRLGIYSPGALSINLTFDNYILPDGAKLFIYNPDKTEMIGAFTSRNNQTDRVFATTLVKGDAIILEYNEPAEASFNGEIQISRITHGYRNAFEYADKAFGSSGSCNM
;
A
#
# COMPACT_ATOMS: atom_id res chain seq x y z
N MET A 1 -10.23 4.11 34.60
CA MET A 1 -10.11 3.06 33.56
C MET A 1 -9.98 3.76 32.22
N ILE A 2 -8.78 3.88 31.69
CA ILE A 2 -8.53 4.48 30.38
C ILE A 2 -8.66 3.34 29.37
N THR A 3 -9.71 3.35 28.57
CA THR A 3 -9.87 2.42 27.46
C THR A 3 -8.83 2.77 26.40
N ALA A 4 -7.83 1.90 26.23
CA ALA A 4 -6.95 1.97 25.08
C ALA A 4 -7.80 1.80 23.82
N SER A 5 -7.93 2.87 23.02
CA SER A 5 -8.50 2.79 21.69
C SER A 5 -7.50 2.07 20.81
N TRP A 6 -7.75 0.77 20.58
CA TRP A 6 -6.95 -0.03 19.67
C TRP A 6 -7.24 0.45 18.25
N SER A 7 -6.28 1.10 17.60
CA SER A 7 -6.35 1.35 16.16
C SER A 7 -6.35 0.00 15.43
N GLN A 8 -7.52 -0.42 14.94
CA GLN A 8 -7.71 -1.66 14.17
C GLN A 8 -7.48 -1.44 12.66
N ALA A 9 -6.93 -0.29 12.25
CA ALA A 9 -6.99 0.16 10.87
C ALA A 9 -6.30 -0.80 9.88
N GLN A 10 -5.20 -1.46 10.26
CA GLN A 10 -4.44 -2.35 9.38
C GLN A 10 -4.47 -3.82 9.81
N LEU A 11 -5.62 -4.32 10.26
CA LEU A 11 -5.80 -5.75 10.40
C LEU A 11 -5.57 -6.42 9.04
N SER A 12 -4.65 -7.40 9.00
CA SER A 12 -4.44 -8.27 7.85
C SER A 12 -4.97 -9.65 8.18
N GLU A 13 -5.74 -10.23 7.27
CA GLU A 13 -6.11 -11.64 7.32
C GLU A 13 -5.08 -12.52 6.61
N LYS A 14 -4.99 -13.78 7.04
CA LYS A 14 -4.14 -14.77 6.35
C LYS A 14 -4.62 -14.97 4.92
N GLY A 15 -3.66 -15.08 4.00
CA GLY A 15 -3.90 -15.41 2.60
C GLY A 15 -2.80 -14.88 1.69
N GLU A 16 -2.84 -15.30 0.44
CA GLU A 16 -1.99 -14.80 -0.63
C GLU A 16 -2.87 -14.29 -1.78
N PRO A 17 -2.36 -13.37 -2.62
CA PRO A 17 -3.05 -12.94 -3.82
C PRO A 17 -3.33 -14.14 -4.73
N ILE A 18 -4.43 -14.09 -5.46
CA ILE A 18 -4.84 -15.12 -6.41
C ILE A 18 -3.75 -15.35 -7.46
N SER A 19 -3.01 -14.30 -7.84
CA SER A 19 -1.87 -14.39 -8.76
C SER A 19 -0.66 -15.16 -8.21
N SER A 20 -0.61 -15.52 -6.92
CA SER A 20 0.47 -16.33 -6.36
C SER A 20 0.28 -17.83 -6.57
N TYR A 21 -0.93 -18.28 -6.91
CA TYR A 21 -1.20 -19.69 -7.10
C TYR A 21 -0.90 -20.14 -8.54
N PRO A 22 0.00 -21.11 -8.78
CA PRO A 22 0.39 -21.52 -10.13
C PRO A 22 -0.77 -21.99 -11.02
N LYS A 23 -1.83 -22.55 -10.42
CA LYS A 23 -3.05 -22.94 -11.16
C LYS A 23 -3.73 -21.78 -11.91
N ASN A 24 -3.47 -20.54 -11.50
CA ASN A 24 -4.05 -19.33 -12.09
C ASN A 24 -3.12 -18.68 -13.13
N ASP A 25 -1.95 -19.24 -13.39
CA ASP A 25 -0.93 -18.62 -14.25
C ASP A 25 -1.40 -18.38 -15.69
N ASN A 26 -2.29 -19.24 -16.19
CA ASN A 26 -2.88 -19.13 -17.53
C ASN A 26 -4.24 -18.41 -17.52
N LEU A 27 -4.75 -18.05 -16.35
CA LEU A 27 -6.04 -17.37 -16.18
C LEU A 27 -5.89 -15.86 -16.00
N LEU A 28 -4.68 -15.41 -15.65
CA LEU A 28 -4.36 -14.01 -15.42
C LEU A 28 -3.24 -13.57 -16.36
N SER A 29 -3.34 -12.35 -16.87
CA SER A 29 -2.35 -11.69 -17.69
C SER A 29 -1.00 -11.63 -16.96
N LYS A 30 0.09 -11.91 -17.68
CA LYS A 30 1.44 -11.69 -17.15
C LYS A 30 1.81 -10.21 -17.14
N ASN A 31 1.15 -9.40 -17.97
CA ASN A 31 1.38 -7.97 -18.07
C ASN A 31 0.33 -7.22 -17.23
N VAL A 32 0.74 -6.75 -16.06
CA VAL A 32 -0.03 -5.80 -15.26
C VAL A 32 0.30 -4.39 -15.75
N PRO A 33 -0.70 -3.52 -16.06
CA PRO A 33 -0.42 -2.15 -16.44
C PRO A 33 0.13 -1.36 -15.26
N TYR A 34 1.15 -0.53 -15.52
CA TYR A 34 1.77 0.34 -14.52
C TYR A 34 1.43 1.79 -14.77
N ILE A 35 1.10 2.52 -13.71
CA ILE A 35 1.21 3.98 -13.67
C ILE A 35 2.57 4.37 -13.12
N THR A 36 3.14 5.45 -13.65
CA THR A 36 4.40 6.00 -13.15
C THR A 36 4.09 7.24 -12.34
N ALA A 37 4.48 7.25 -11.07
CA ALA A 37 4.37 8.41 -10.22
C ALA A 37 5.31 9.52 -10.72
N GLU A 38 4.89 10.78 -10.57
CA GLU A 38 5.69 11.91 -11.03
C GLU A 38 7.06 11.96 -10.36
N ALA A 39 8.07 12.38 -11.12
CA ALA A 39 9.43 12.47 -10.63
C ALA A 39 9.53 13.55 -9.55
N THR A 40 10.11 13.19 -8.41
CA THR A 40 10.37 14.11 -7.31
C THR A 40 11.80 14.65 -7.40
N ASN A 41 12.02 15.94 -7.12
CA ASN A 41 13.38 16.50 -7.03
C ASN A 41 14.05 16.09 -5.71
N LEU A 42 14.62 14.87 -5.70
CA LEU A 42 15.21 14.27 -4.50
C LEU A 42 16.41 15.05 -3.96
N ASP A 43 17.19 15.70 -4.81
CA ASP A 43 18.35 16.47 -4.37
C ASP A 43 17.93 17.71 -3.58
N ALA A 44 16.88 18.39 -4.04
CA ALA A 44 16.28 19.50 -3.29
C ALA A 44 15.71 19.03 -1.94
N LEU A 45 14.96 17.92 -1.92
CA LEU A 45 14.39 17.38 -0.68
C LEU A 45 15.46 16.98 0.33
N LYS A 46 16.54 16.33 -0.12
CA LYS A 46 17.67 15.94 0.74
C LYS A 46 18.43 17.16 1.27
N ALA A 47 18.58 18.21 0.47
CA ALA A 47 19.21 19.46 0.92
C ALA A 47 18.36 20.17 2.00
N GLU A 48 17.04 20.21 1.82
CA GLU A 48 16.11 20.73 2.85
C GLU A 48 16.18 19.91 4.13
N ASP A 49 16.17 18.57 4.01
CA ASP A 49 16.20 17.66 5.14
C ASP A 49 17.50 17.79 5.94
N ALA A 50 18.65 17.99 5.29
CA ALA A 50 19.93 18.22 5.96
C ALA A 50 19.89 19.46 6.88
N VAL A 51 19.10 20.49 6.55
CA VAL A 51 18.91 21.66 7.41
C VAL A 51 17.89 21.36 8.51
N ARG A 52 16.76 20.73 8.15
CA ARG A 52 15.66 20.40 9.10
C ARG A 52 16.11 19.46 10.21
N ASP A 53 16.94 18.46 9.88
CA ASP A 53 17.42 17.47 10.84
C ASP A 53 18.36 18.09 11.90
N LEU A 54 19.07 19.17 11.54
CA LEU A 54 19.92 19.92 12.47
C LEU A 54 19.09 20.76 13.45
N THR A 55 18.03 21.40 12.95
CA THR A 55 17.20 22.30 13.76
C THR A 55 16.09 21.58 14.51
N LYS A 56 15.77 20.33 14.12
CA LYS A 56 14.60 19.55 14.60
C LYS A 56 13.29 20.34 14.54
N SER A 57 13.19 21.27 13.58
CA SER A 57 12.04 22.18 13.47
C SER A 57 10.79 21.52 12.88
N ALA A 58 10.92 20.29 12.37
CA ALA A 58 9.82 19.52 11.79
C ALA A 58 10.02 18.02 12.06
N PRO A 59 8.96 17.21 11.99
CA PRO A 59 9.07 15.75 12.01
C PRO A 59 9.99 15.23 10.92
N TRP A 60 10.64 14.10 11.20
CA TRP A 60 11.50 13.43 10.24
C TRP A 60 10.70 13.04 8.99
N ARG A 61 11.05 13.63 7.84
CA ARG A 61 10.45 13.33 6.55
C ARG A 61 11.14 12.10 5.98
N PHE A 62 10.39 11.02 5.77
CA PHE A 62 10.89 9.77 5.20
C PHE A 62 10.60 9.64 3.70
N GLY A 63 9.54 10.32 3.25
CA GLY A 63 9.06 10.25 1.88
C GLY A 63 8.32 11.52 1.47
N GLU A 64 8.13 11.66 0.16
CA GLU A 64 7.38 12.74 -0.47
C GLU A 64 6.02 12.23 -0.93
N ASN A 65 4.99 13.05 -0.73
CA ASN A 65 3.63 12.71 -1.12
C ASN A 65 3.34 13.20 -2.54
N ILE A 66 2.88 12.29 -3.39
CA ILE A 66 2.45 12.57 -4.75
C ILE A 66 0.94 12.36 -4.80
N GLU A 67 0.20 13.45 -4.99
CA GLU A 67 -1.26 13.42 -5.12
C GLU A 67 -1.66 12.83 -6.47
N VAL A 68 -2.62 11.92 -6.47
CA VAL A 68 -3.08 11.17 -7.64
C VAL A 68 -4.58 10.93 -7.58
N SER A 69 -5.16 10.44 -8.69
CA SER A 69 -6.59 10.11 -8.76
C SER A 69 -6.77 8.84 -9.58
N TYR A 70 -6.41 7.69 -8.99
CA TYR A 70 -6.49 6.38 -9.65
C TYR A 70 -7.49 5.48 -8.95
N ASN A 71 -8.34 4.81 -9.72
CA ASN A 71 -9.36 3.88 -9.24
C ASN A 71 -9.52 2.69 -10.18
N MET A 72 -10.44 1.78 -9.82
CA MET A 72 -10.67 0.54 -10.57
C MET A 72 -11.33 0.75 -11.94
N GLU A 73 -11.81 1.96 -12.25
CA GLU A 73 -12.45 2.29 -13.53
C GLU A 73 -11.50 2.97 -14.51
N ASN A 74 -10.57 3.79 -14.01
CA ASN A 74 -9.65 4.57 -14.83
C ASN A 74 -8.23 3.97 -14.94
N SER A 75 -7.94 2.92 -14.17
CA SER A 75 -6.62 2.31 -14.10
C SER A 75 -6.68 0.82 -13.80
N GLY A 76 -5.58 0.13 -14.07
CA GLY A 76 -5.46 -1.30 -13.82
C GLY A 76 -6.09 -2.16 -14.92
N ILE A 77 -6.19 -3.45 -14.62
CA ILE A 77 -6.83 -4.45 -15.47
C ILE A 77 -7.76 -5.31 -14.63
N TRP A 78 -8.96 -5.55 -15.15
CA TRP A 78 -9.93 -6.50 -14.59
C TRP A 78 -9.91 -7.81 -15.35
N GLU A 79 -9.98 -8.91 -14.61
CA GLU A 79 -10.01 -10.26 -15.16
C GLU A 79 -11.02 -11.10 -14.36
N THR A 80 -11.82 -11.89 -15.06
CA THR A 80 -12.83 -12.76 -14.43
C THR A 80 -12.42 -14.21 -14.58
N LEU A 81 -12.28 -14.90 -13.46
CA LEU A 81 -11.93 -16.32 -13.42
C LEU A 81 -13.16 -17.21 -13.74
N PRO A 82 -12.95 -18.50 -14.11
CA PRO A 82 -14.05 -19.42 -14.44
C PRO A 82 -15.07 -19.64 -13.31
N ASN A 83 -14.66 -19.46 -12.05
CA ASN A 83 -15.53 -19.56 -10.89
C ASN A 83 -16.33 -18.26 -10.61
N GLY A 84 -16.20 -17.24 -11.47
CA GLY A 84 -16.86 -15.94 -11.33
C GLY A 84 -16.12 -14.92 -10.46
N THR A 85 -15.04 -15.30 -9.78
CA THR A 85 -14.20 -14.36 -9.02
C THR A 85 -13.60 -13.33 -9.98
N ARG A 86 -13.70 -12.04 -9.61
CA ARG A 86 -13.06 -10.95 -10.34
C ARG A 86 -11.75 -10.56 -9.67
N VAL A 87 -10.73 -10.29 -10.48
CA VAL A 87 -9.40 -9.89 -10.06
C VAL A 87 -9.08 -8.58 -10.74
N TRP A 88 -8.81 -7.54 -9.95
CA TRP A 88 -8.29 -6.28 -10.45
C TRP A 88 -6.83 -6.12 -10.05
N ARG A 89 -5.98 -5.73 -10.99
CA ARG A 89 -4.55 -5.47 -10.73
C ARG A 89 -4.08 -4.15 -11.31
N LEU A 90 -3.29 -3.42 -10.53
CA LEU A 90 -2.65 -2.18 -10.93
C LEU A 90 -1.20 -2.16 -10.42
N GLY A 91 -0.26 -1.92 -11.33
CA GLY A 91 1.12 -1.62 -10.98
C GLY A 91 1.31 -0.13 -10.71
N ILE A 92 2.12 0.21 -9.72
CA ILE A 92 2.58 1.57 -9.44
C ILE A 92 4.10 1.54 -9.44
N TYR A 93 4.70 2.38 -10.28
CA TYR A 93 6.14 2.58 -10.36
C TYR A 93 6.48 3.99 -9.89
N SER A 94 7.38 4.12 -8.93
CA SER A 94 7.87 5.39 -8.40
C SER A 94 9.40 5.41 -8.49
N PRO A 95 9.97 5.87 -9.61
CA PRO A 95 11.38 5.66 -9.93
C PRO A 95 12.33 6.09 -8.81
N GLY A 96 13.17 5.17 -8.34
CA GLY A 96 14.16 5.44 -7.31
C GLY A 96 13.64 5.49 -5.86
N ALA A 97 12.38 5.13 -5.61
CA ALA A 97 11.88 4.98 -4.25
C ALA A 97 12.55 3.79 -3.55
N LEU A 98 12.80 3.91 -2.26
CA LEU A 98 13.21 2.82 -1.38
C LEU A 98 11.99 2.04 -0.87
N SER A 99 10.85 2.70 -0.74
CA SER A 99 9.57 2.10 -0.39
C SER A 99 8.40 2.94 -0.90
N ILE A 100 7.24 2.28 -1.00
CA ILE A 100 5.98 2.91 -1.40
C ILE A 100 4.90 2.54 -0.37
N ASN A 101 4.10 3.52 0.02
CA ASN A 101 2.81 3.29 0.67
C ASN A 101 1.74 4.16 0.01
N LEU A 102 0.48 3.78 0.20
CA LEU A 102 -0.65 4.42 -0.46
C LEU A 102 -1.61 5.02 0.57
N THR A 103 -2.31 6.06 0.14
CA THR A 103 -3.50 6.57 0.83
C THR A 103 -4.68 6.51 -0.13
N PHE A 104 -5.80 6.04 0.40
CA PHE A 104 -7.09 5.96 -0.25
C PHE A 104 -8.04 6.94 0.44
N ASP A 105 -8.78 7.71 -0.34
CA ASP A 105 -9.85 8.62 0.12
C ASP A 105 -11.25 8.06 -0.14
N ASN A 106 -11.36 6.99 -0.91
CA ASN A 106 -12.52 6.10 -0.95
C ASN A 106 -12.02 4.66 -0.88
N TYR A 107 -12.34 3.95 0.20
CA TYR A 107 -12.05 2.54 0.39
C TYR A 107 -13.28 1.86 1.02
N ILE A 108 -13.91 0.97 0.26
CA ILE A 108 -14.98 0.10 0.77
C ILE A 108 -14.94 -1.24 0.04
N LEU A 109 -14.73 -2.33 0.79
CA LEU A 109 -14.74 -3.68 0.25
C LEU A 109 -15.97 -4.47 0.73
N PRO A 110 -16.62 -5.27 -0.13
CA PRO A 110 -17.66 -6.20 0.29
C PRO A 110 -17.06 -7.36 1.09
N ASP A 111 -17.91 -8.07 1.83
CA ASP A 111 -17.50 -9.26 2.55
C ASP A 111 -16.92 -10.33 1.61
N GLY A 112 -15.86 -10.99 2.05
CA GLY A 112 -15.13 -11.99 1.28
C GLY A 112 -14.13 -11.42 0.27
N ALA A 113 -14.18 -10.13 -0.05
CA ALA A 113 -13.18 -9.50 -0.90
C ALA A 113 -11.88 -9.22 -0.15
N LYS A 114 -10.77 -9.21 -0.90
CA LYS A 114 -9.41 -9.09 -0.37
C LYS A 114 -8.56 -8.16 -1.22
N LEU A 115 -7.88 -7.20 -0.61
CA LEU A 115 -6.85 -6.38 -1.23
C LEU A 115 -5.46 -6.78 -0.73
N PHE A 116 -4.54 -6.93 -1.67
CA PHE A 116 -3.12 -7.19 -1.42
C PHE A 116 -2.28 -6.10 -2.07
N ILE A 117 -1.13 -5.80 -1.48
CA ILE A 117 -0.12 -4.93 -2.07
C ILE A 117 1.24 -5.61 -1.91
N TYR A 118 1.96 -5.78 -3.00
CA TYR A 118 3.23 -6.51 -3.01
C TYR A 118 4.22 -5.90 -4.00
N ASN A 119 5.51 -6.11 -3.78
CA ASN A 119 6.52 -5.77 -4.78
C ASN A 119 6.55 -6.81 -5.93
N PRO A 120 7.04 -6.48 -7.14
CA PRO A 120 6.90 -7.34 -8.32
C PRO A 120 7.48 -8.75 -8.17
N ASP A 121 8.52 -8.91 -7.35
CA ASP A 121 9.14 -10.21 -7.06
C ASP A 121 8.44 -10.98 -5.91
N LYS A 122 7.42 -10.38 -5.29
CA LYS A 122 6.63 -10.91 -4.18
C LYS A 122 7.45 -11.26 -2.93
N THR A 123 8.62 -10.66 -2.77
CA THR A 123 9.45 -10.82 -1.56
C THR A 123 8.89 -10.05 -0.37
N GLU A 124 8.10 -9.00 -0.62
CA GLU A 124 7.40 -8.23 0.41
C GLU A 124 5.95 -7.98 0.02
N MET A 125 5.05 -8.20 0.98
CA MET A 125 3.62 -8.11 0.77
C MET A 125 2.90 -7.71 2.05
N ILE A 126 1.84 -6.93 1.88
CA ILE A 126 0.89 -6.55 2.92
C ILE A 126 -0.55 -6.85 2.48
N GLY A 127 -1.43 -6.97 3.47
CA GLY A 127 -2.76 -7.57 3.31
C GLY A 127 -2.77 -9.02 3.82
N ALA A 128 -3.87 -9.76 3.70
CA ALA A 128 -5.11 -9.37 3.02
C ALA A 128 -5.88 -8.30 3.81
N PHE A 129 -6.11 -7.14 3.21
CA PHE A 129 -7.09 -6.17 3.73
C PHE A 129 -8.48 -6.58 3.27
N THR A 130 -9.48 -6.52 4.16
CA THR A 130 -10.83 -7.01 3.91
C THR A 130 -11.87 -5.95 4.27
N SER A 131 -13.15 -6.31 4.24
CA SER A 131 -14.25 -5.46 4.74
C SER A 131 -14.06 -5.04 6.20
N ARG A 132 -13.24 -5.78 6.98
CA ARG A 132 -12.86 -5.41 8.36
C ARG A 132 -12.03 -4.14 8.46
N ASN A 133 -11.40 -3.72 7.36
CA ASN A 133 -10.64 -2.47 7.27
C ASN A 133 -11.51 -1.30 6.80
N ASN A 134 -12.78 -1.52 6.46
CA ASN A 134 -13.68 -0.45 6.08
C ASN A 134 -13.88 0.51 7.26
N GLN A 135 -13.73 1.82 6.98
CA GLN A 135 -13.95 2.87 7.97
C GLN A 135 -15.15 3.74 7.54
N THR A 136 -15.81 4.39 8.50
CA THR A 136 -16.97 5.25 8.23
C THR A 136 -16.63 6.43 7.32
N ASP A 137 -15.41 6.95 7.44
CA ASP A 137 -14.90 8.04 6.60
C ASP A 137 -14.32 7.55 5.25
N ARG A 138 -14.27 6.23 5.03
CA ARG A 138 -13.73 5.55 3.85
C ARG A 138 -12.25 5.87 3.56
N VAL A 139 -11.54 6.47 4.50
CA VAL A 139 -10.11 6.74 4.36
C VAL A 139 -9.34 5.48 4.75
N PHE A 140 -8.33 5.12 3.98
CA PHE A 140 -7.44 4.01 4.33
C PHE A 140 -6.00 4.36 3.95
N ALA A 141 -5.03 3.97 4.77
CA ALA A 141 -3.63 4.16 4.46
C ALA A 141 -2.88 2.86 4.73
N THR A 142 -1.95 2.52 3.85
CA THR A 142 -1.15 1.29 3.98
C THR A 142 0.16 1.57 4.68
N THR A 143 0.79 0.52 5.19
CA THR A 143 2.21 0.59 5.57
C THR A 143 3.10 0.53 4.32
N LEU A 144 4.41 0.63 4.54
CA LEU A 144 5.45 0.62 3.53
C LEU A 144 5.61 -0.77 2.91
N VAL A 145 5.79 -0.80 1.59
CA VAL A 145 6.28 -1.96 0.84
C VAL A 145 7.62 -1.56 0.20
N LYS A 146 8.66 -2.37 0.40
CA LYS A 146 9.99 -2.11 -0.16
C LYS A 146 10.04 -2.13 -1.68
N GLY A 147 10.90 -1.26 -2.22
CA GLY A 147 11.18 -1.12 -3.64
C GLY A 147 10.54 0.11 -4.28
N ASP A 148 10.87 0.32 -5.55
CA ASP A 148 10.39 1.42 -6.39
C ASP A 148 9.17 1.04 -7.23
N ALA A 149 8.68 -0.19 -7.08
CA ALA A 149 7.50 -0.69 -7.75
C ALA A 149 6.64 -1.53 -6.79
N ILE A 150 5.33 -1.39 -6.90
CA ILE A 150 4.35 -2.24 -6.21
C ILE A 150 3.23 -2.64 -7.17
N ILE A 151 2.52 -3.71 -6.82
CA ILE A 151 1.30 -4.16 -7.48
C ILE A 151 0.21 -4.23 -6.42
N LEU A 152 -0.91 -3.59 -6.71
CA LEU A 152 -2.16 -3.78 -5.98
C LEU A 152 -2.94 -4.90 -6.66
N GLU A 153 -3.47 -5.83 -5.87
CA GLU A 153 -4.36 -6.87 -6.35
C GLU A 153 -5.60 -6.95 -5.47
N TYR A 154 -6.75 -6.64 -6.08
CA TYR A 154 -8.06 -6.75 -5.46
C TYR A 154 -8.78 -7.98 -6.00
N ASN A 155 -9.22 -8.84 -5.09
CA ASN A 155 -9.91 -10.08 -5.37
C ASN A 155 -11.33 -9.99 -4.83
N GLU A 156 -12.30 -10.15 -5.72
CA GLU A 156 -13.71 -10.01 -5.41
C GLU A 156 -14.46 -11.32 -5.68
N PRO A 157 -15.17 -11.86 -4.66
CA PRO A 157 -15.92 -13.10 -4.84
C PRO A 157 -17.06 -12.91 -5.85
N ALA A 158 -17.46 -14.00 -6.50
CA ALA A 158 -18.53 -13.96 -7.52
C ALA A 158 -19.87 -13.51 -6.92
N GLU A 159 -20.07 -13.84 -5.65
CA GLU A 159 -21.25 -13.58 -4.82
C GLU A 159 -21.14 -12.29 -4.00
N ALA A 160 -20.21 -11.38 -4.33
CA ALA A 160 -20.07 -10.09 -3.66
C ALA A 160 -21.40 -9.33 -3.65
N SER A 161 -21.80 -8.81 -2.48
CA SER A 161 -23.07 -8.11 -2.29
C SER A 161 -23.11 -6.74 -2.98
N PHE A 162 -21.95 -6.16 -3.24
CA PHE A 162 -21.74 -4.93 -4.02
C PHE A 162 -20.33 -4.96 -4.62
N ASN A 163 -20.05 -4.08 -5.58
CA ASN A 163 -18.70 -3.96 -6.15
C ASN A 163 -17.80 -3.20 -5.18
N GLY A 164 -16.58 -3.69 -4.90
CA GLY A 164 -15.61 -2.92 -4.13
C GLY A 164 -15.27 -1.58 -4.79
N GLU A 165 -15.04 -0.55 -3.98
CA GLU A 165 -14.59 0.76 -4.44
C GLU A 165 -13.25 1.09 -3.78
N ILE A 166 -12.24 1.42 -4.60
CA ILE A 166 -11.01 2.05 -4.15
C ILE A 166 -10.68 3.26 -5.02
N GLN A 167 -10.25 4.34 -4.37
CA GLN A 167 -9.70 5.54 -4.99
C GLN A 167 -8.39 5.85 -4.26
N ILE A 168 -7.28 5.80 -4.99
CA ILE A 168 -5.95 6.16 -4.51
C ILE A 168 -5.84 7.67 -4.67
N SER A 169 -5.68 8.37 -3.55
CA SER A 169 -5.45 9.81 -3.51
C SER A 169 -3.98 10.17 -3.42
N ARG A 170 -3.14 9.26 -2.88
CA ARG A 170 -1.74 9.57 -2.65
C ARG A 170 -0.82 8.37 -2.79
N ILE A 171 0.29 8.59 -3.48
CA ILE A 171 1.46 7.70 -3.51
C ILE A 171 2.55 8.36 -2.68
N THR A 172 3.04 7.68 -1.65
CA THR A 172 4.17 8.19 -0.85
C THR A 172 5.46 7.58 -1.38
N HIS A 173 6.34 8.42 -1.93
CA HIS A 173 7.67 8.06 -2.42
C HIS A 173 8.66 8.08 -1.25
N GLY A 174 8.95 6.93 -0.66
CA GLY A 174 9.95 6.82 0.42
C GLY A 174 11.36 6.91 -0.13
N TYR A 175 12.08 8.01 0.11
CA TYR A 175 13.46 8.22 -0.38
C TYR A 175 14.53 8.18 0.72
N ARG A 176 14.11 8.08 1.98
CA ARG A 176 15.00 7.87 3.13
C ARG A 176 14.62 6.56 3.80
N ASN A 177 15.62 5.80 4.24
CA ASN A 177 15.41 4.47 4.78
C ASN A 177 14.68 4.53 6.13
N ALA A 178 13.35 4.49 6.07
CA ALA A 178 12.47 4.50 7.24
C ALA A 178 12.64 3.24 8.10
N PHE A 179 12.98 2.10 7.48
CA PHE A 179 13.23 0.85 8.18
C PHE A 179 14.46 0.98 9.10
N GLU A 180 15.58 1.47 8.56
CA GLU A 180 16.78 1.74 9.36
C GLU A 180 16.58 2.84 10.40
N TYR A 181 15.82 3.89 10.06
CA TYR A 181 15.52 4.95 11.03
C TYR A 181 14.70 4.40 12.20
N ALA A 182 13.69 3.58 11.93
CA ALA A 182 12.91 2.90 12.96
C ALA A 182 13.82 2.02 13.84
N ASP A 183 14.66 1.19 13.24
CA ASP A 183 15.58 0.32 13.98
C ASP A 183 16.55 1.12 14.87
N LYS A 184 17.07 2.25 14.38
CA LYS A 184 17.96 3.14 15.15
C LYS A 184 17.22 3.92 16.24
N ALA A 185 16.01 4.41 15.95
CA ALA A 185 15.18 5.14 16.90
C ALA A 185 14.70 4.21 18.03
N PHE A 186 14.21 3.01 17.69
CA PHE A 186 13.74 2.02 18.67
C PHE A 186 14.88 1.24 19.33
N GLY A 187 16.03 1.05 18.67
CA GLY A 187 17.26 0.53 19.27
C GLY A 187 17.95 1.50 20.23
N SER A 188 17.60 2.79 20.17
CA SER A 188 18.00 3.80 21.15
C SER A 188 17.01 3.97 22.32
N SER A 189 15.87 3.27 22.29
CA SER A 189 15.04 3.09 23.49
C SER A 189 15.83 2.19 24.43
N GLY A 190 16.53 2.81 25.38
CA GLY A 190 17.24 2.10 26.42
C GLY A 190 16.36 1.01 27.05
N SER A 191 17.00 -0.11 27.36
CA SER A 191 16.57 -1.19 28.24
C SER A 191 15.32 -0.85 29.05
N CYS A 192 14.13 -1.11 28.50
CA CYS A 192 12.92 -1.18 29.32
C CYS A 192 12.91 -2.57 29.96
N ASN A 193 13.82 -2.77 30.91
CA ASN A 193 13.62 -3.72 31.99
C ASN A 193 12.60 -3.08 32.93
N MET A 194 11.38 -3.60 32.95
CA MET A 194 10.65 -4.01 34.15
C MET A 194 9.46 -4.88 33.75
#